data_AF-A0A923EKY7-F1
#
_entry.id   AF-A0A923EKY7-F1
#
_cell.length_a   1.000
_cell.length_b   1.000
_cell.length_c   1.000
_cell.angle_alpha   90.00
_cell.angle_beta   90.00
_cell.angle_gamma   90.00
#
_symmetry.space_group_name_H-M   'P 1'
#
loop_
_entity.id
_entity.type
_entity.pdbx_description
1 polymer ?
#
loop_
_entity_poly.entity_id
_entity_poly.type
_entity_poly.pdbx_seq_one_letter_code
_entity_poly.pdbx_strand_id
1 'polypeptide(L)'
;MIPDNFLVKSFKPIRLTVNNIGPFRDEPVSFDFTDNQGQPCNFFLLMSKNGRGKTTLLEVMTVLFNTLSSREMDSFGHEDLDSGKSGSWAQLDIFIQAKYNGSDISAGLSLLAGTFKSPPFHSDEDPFDGIELRSKHFHGFRRRTSGRLERIEKSDEFLEDLFAAINLFNGNPPAGFEEETLSFPTMLYFSAYRDIKAIHGTQRAVLQPSDWGYNILHCFVEEGIEWDRSLDNMLVWMKWLDDGRFERAVEIINKRVFEGSTKFLKDIRKQPPEAIVLNDGEEHRLDRLSSGEKSLVQLFLRIGSHMTLNTILLIDELEVHLHPNMQHRLLKLLKQLAIDNPGLTIISTTHSREILRAFAHEIEEKGLIKGGHIITEDFSVSE
;
A
#
# COMPACT_ATOMS: atom_id res chain seq x y z
N MET A 1 -6.99 -26.44 -5.35
CA MET A 1 -5.60 -26.76 -5.00
C MET A 1 -4.81 -25.48 -5.18
N ILE A 2 -4.29 -24.92 -4.09
CA ILE A 2 -3.19 -23.96 -4.12
C ILE A 2 -2.10 -24.63 -4.98
N PRO A 3 -1.40 -23.96 -5.89
CA PRO A 3 -0.17 -24.56 -6.36
C PRO A 3 0.73 -24.65 -5.13
N ASP A 4 0.84 -25.84 -4.53
CA ASP A 4 1.84 -26.17 -3.50
C ASP A 4 3.28 -25.85 -3.96
N ASN A 5 3.41 -25.50 -5.25
CA ASN A 5 4.60 -25.11 -5.96
C ASN A 5 5.00 -23.64 -5.80
N PHE A 6 4.17 -22.75 -5.23
CA PHE A 6 4.49 -21.32 -5.15
C PHE A 6 4.15 -20.68 -3.80
N LEU A 7 5.19 -20.25 -3.07
CA LEU A 7 5.07 -19.51 -1.80
C LEU A 7 5.98 -18.28 -1.84
N VAL A 8 5.42 -17.08 -1.72
CA VAL A 8 6.21 -15.84 -1.63
C VAL A 8 6.68 -15.65 -0.20
N LYS A 9 8.00 -15.57 0.01
CA LYS A 9 8.62 -15.32 1.32
C LYS A 9 8.92 -13.85 1.56
N SER A 10 9.23 -13.11 0.48
CA SER A 10 9.56 -11.69 0.52
C SER A 10 9.16 -11.04 -0.79
N PHE A 11 8.62 -9.83 -0.73
CA PHE A 11 8.26 -9.00 -1.88
C PHE A 11 8.55 -7.53 -1.54
N LYS A 12 9.73 -7.03 -1.92
CA LYS A 12 10.29 -5.76 -1.41
C LYS A 12 10.60 -4.80 -2.55
N PRO A 13 10.07 -3.56 -2.56
CA PRO A 13 10.50 -2.52 -3.47
C PRO A 13 12.00 -2.23 -3.33
N ILE A 14 12.68 -2.05 -4.45
CA ILE A 14 14.10 -1.70 -4.53
C ILE A 14 14.26 -0.30 -5.10
N ARG A 15 13.62 -0.03 -6.25
CA ARG A 15 13.78 1.24 -6.94
C ARG A 15 12.51 1.61 -7.68
N LEU A 16 12.15 2.89 -7.66
CA LEU A 16 11.14 3.47 -8.55
C LEU A 16 11.82 4.48 -9.45
N THR A 17 11.71 4.31 -10.77
CA THR A 17 12.18 5.28 -11.75
C THR A 17 10.99 5.85 -12.52
N VAL A 18 10.93 7.17 -12.63
CA VAL A 18 9.86 7.89 -13.35
C VAL A 18 10.46 8.84 -14.37
N ASN A 19 9.82 8.97 -15.51
CA ASN A 19 10.24 9.90 -16.56
C ASN A 19 9.02 10.58 -17.17
N ASN A 20 9.05 11.92 -17.22
CA ASN A 20 7.96 12.74 -17.74
C ASN A 20 6.60 12.50 -17.06
N ILE A 21 6.57 12.39 -15.73
CA ILE A 21 5.35 12.19 -14.92
C ILE A 21 5.28 13.27 -13.84
N GLY A 22 4.13 13.94 -13.71
CA GLY A 22 3.90 15.01 -12.74
C GLY A 22 4.97 16.10 -12.84
N PRO A 23 5.70 16.41 -11.74
CA PRO A 23 6.79 17.38 -11.74
C PRO A 23 8.14 16.82 -12.24
N PHE A 24 8.27 15.50 -12.42
CA PHE A 24 9.51 14.86 -12.88
C PHE A 24 9.58 14.92 -14.41
N ARG A 25 10.21 15.97 -14.93
CA ARG A 25 10.32 16.28 -16.36
C ARG A 25 11.79 16.26 -16.80
N ASP A 26 11.99 16.24 -18.12
CA ASP A 26 13.28 16.38 -18.81
C ASP A 26 14.19 15.14 -18.75
N GLU A 27 14.40 14.56 -17.56
CA GLU A 27 15.23 13.36 -17.36
C GLU A 27 14.59 12.33 -16.42
N PRO A 28 14.94 11.03 -16.54
CA PRO A 28 14.48 10.01 -15.62
C PRO A 28 15.01 10.24 -14.19
N VAL A 29 14.11 10.18 -13.20
CA VAL A 29 14.45 10.33 -11.78
C VAL A 29 14.21 9.00 -11.08
N SER A 30 15.19 8.54 -10.31
CA SER A 30 15.13 7.29 -9.56
C SER A 30 15.08 7.54 -8.05
N PHE A 31 14.25 6.74 -7.37
CA PHE A 31 14.12 6.71 -5.91
C PHE A 31 14.54 5.33 -5.42
N ASP A 32 15.62 5.29 -4.65
CA ASP A 32 16.15 4.07 -4.06
C ASP A 32 15.46 3.78 -2.72
N PHE A 33 14.90 2.58 -2.58
CA PHE A 33 14.22 2.11 -1.37
C PHE A 33 15.09 1.18 -0.53
N THR A 34 16.40 1.14 -0.78
CA THR A 34 17.38 0.44 0.04
C THR A 34 18.07 1.38 1.03
N ASP A 35 18.70 0.80 2.06
CA ASP A 35 19.57 1.55 2.97
C ASP A 35 20.99 1.69 2.39
N ASN A 36 21.89 2.30 3.16
CA ASN A 36 23.29 2.51 2.74
C ASN A 36 24.10 1.21 2.55
N GLN A 37 23.52 0.04 2.89
CA GLN A 37 24.13 -1.28 2.68
C GLN A 37 23.47 -2.03 1.50
N GLY A 38 22.54 -1.39 0.78
CA GLY A 38 21.76 -2.02 -0.29
C GLY A 38 20.67 -2.96 0.22
N GLN A 39 20.34 -2.92 1.51
CA GLN A 39 19.26 -3.74 2.07
C GLN A 39 17.91 -3.06 1.86
N PRO A 40 16.87 -3.78 1.38
CA PRO A 40 15.54 -3.19 1.19
C PRO A 40 14.95 -2.67 2.51
N CYS A 41 14.49 -1.42 2.50
CA CYS A 41 13.88 -0.81 3.68
C CYS A 41 12.51 -1.43 4.00
N ASN A 42 12.19 -1.52 5.29
CA ASN A 42 10.83 -1.84 5.75
C ASN A 42 10.06 -0.59 6.22
N PHE A 43 10.73 0.55 6.38
CA PHE A 43 10.08 1.84 6.56
C PHE A 43 10.85 2.95 5.81
N PHE A 44 10.24 3.51 4.77
CA PHE A 44 10.79 4.57 3.94
C PHE A 44 9.96 5.86 4.06
N LEU A 45 10.62 7.01 4.20
CA LEU A 45 9.98 8.32 4.31
C LEU A 45 10.35 9.24 3.14
N LEU A 46 9.35 9.60 2.33
CA LEU A 46 9.47 10.60 1.27
C LEU A 46 9.08 11.98 1.81
N MET A 47 10.01 12.94 1.81
CA MET A 47 9.75 14.28 2.31
C MET A 47 9.88 15.32 1.20
N SER A 48 8.89 16.21 1.10
CA SER A 48 8.98 17.36 0.20
C SER A 48 7.96 18.44 0.56
N LYS A 49 8.19 19.65 0.04
CA LYS A 49 7.13 20.68 -0.01
C LYS A 49 5.95 20.20 -0.87
N ASN A 50 4.78 20.82 -0.68
CA ASN A 50 3.58 20.53 -1.47
C ASN A 50 3.83 20.78 -2.96
N GLY A 51 3.24 19.94 -3.82
CA GLY A 51 3.35 20.06 -5.27
C GLY A 51 4.66 19.52 -5.88
N ARG A 52 5.51 18.83 -5.10
CA ARG A 52 6.79 18.25 -5.58
C ARG A 52 6.70 16.76 -5.94
N GLY A 53 5.49 16.21 -6.07
CA GLY A 53 5.29 14.88 -6.65
C GLY A 53 5.17 13.71 -5.68
N LYS A 54 5.07 13.94 -4.35
CA LYS A 54 4.89 12.87 -3.35
C LYS A 54 3.72 11.93 -3.69
N THR A 55 2.53 12.51 -3.83
CA THR A 55 1.30 11.78 -4.20
C THR A 55 1.47 11.09 -5.56
N THR A 56 2.05 11.79 -6.54
CA THR A 56 2.32 11.24 -7.88
C THR A 56 3.20 9.99 -7.83
N LEU A 57 4.26 9.96 -6.99
CA LEU A 57 5.11 8.77 -6.86
C LEU A 57 4.32 7.58 -6.30
N LEU A 58 3.51 7.78 -5.26
CA LEU A 58 2.68 6.72 -4.69
C LEU A 58 1.64 6.22 -5.70
N GLU A 59 0.99 7.13 -6.43
CA GLU A 59 0.02 6.77 -7.48
C GLU A 59 0.67 6.00 -8.64
N VAL A 60 1.88 6.37 -9.06
CA VAL A 60 2.62 5.61 -10.06
C VAL A 60 2.94 4.19 -9.55
N MET A 61 3.32 4.04 -8.28
CA MET A 61 3.54 2.71 -7.69
C MET A 61 2.27 1.87 -7.72
N THR A 62 1.09 2.43 -7.41
CA THR A 62 -0.18 1.67 -7.47
C THR A 62 -0.51 1.23 -8.89
N VAL A 63 -0.30 2.10 -9.89
CA VAL A 63 -0.48 1.74 -11.31
C VAL A 63 0.42 0.58 -11.70
N LEU A 64 1.72 0.66 -11.39
CA LEU A 64 2.70 -0.37 -11.72
C LEU A 64 2.35 -1.70 -11.04
N PHE A 65 1.99 -1.65 -9.75
CA PHE A 65 1.63 -2.84 -9.00
C PHE A 65 0.35 -3.51 -9.52
N ASN A 66 -0.64 -2.72 -9.92
CA ASN A 66 -1.90 -3.24 -10.47
C ASN A 66 -1.72 -3.99 -11.81
N THR A 67 -0.59 -3.81 -12.49
CA THR A 67 -0.30 -4.59 -13.70
C THR A 67 -0.20 -6.09 -13.41
N LEU A 68 0.15 -6.50 -12.19
CA LEU A 68 0.30 -7.90 -11.77
C LEU A 68 -1.03 -8.69 -11.76
N SER A 69 -2.18 -8.02 -11.60
CA SER A 69 -3.50 -8.66 -11.68
C SER A 69 -4.12 -8.60 -13.08
N SER A 70 -3.51 -7.83 -13.99
CA SER A 70 -4.10 -7.48 -15.28
C SER A 70 -3.47 -8.28 -16.42
N ARG A 71 -4.32 -9.01 -17.18
CA ARG A 71 -3.89 -9.64 -18.45
C ARG A 71 -3.95 -8.67 -19.62
N GLU A 72 -4.94 -7.78 -19.58
CA GLU A 72 -5.18 -6.71 -20.54
C GLU A 72 -5.53 -5.43 -19.77
N MET A 73 -5.26 -4.27 -20.37
CA MET A 73 -5.60 -2.96 -19.79
C MET A 73 -6.07 -2.03 -20.91
N ASP A 74 -7.10 -1.23 -20.65
CA ASP A 74 -7.55 -0.18 -21.57
C ASP A 74 -6.88 1.18 -21.27
N SER A 75 -6.56 1.42 -20.00
CA SER A 75 -5.93 2.63 -19.46
C SER A 75 -5.14 2.28 -18.20
N PHE A 76 -4.10 3.06 -17.92
CA PHE A 76 -3.34 2.97 -16.67
C PHE A 76 -4.08 3.57 -15.48
N GLY A 77 -5.04 4.48 -15.72
CA GLY A 77 -5.72 5.24 -14.68
C GLY A 77 -4.90 6.41 -14.15
N HIS A 78 -3.89 6.86 -14.89
CA HIS A 78 -3.01 7.97 -14.51
C HIS A 78 -2.79 8.89 -15.70
N GLU A 79 -3.06 10.19 -15.52
CA GLU A 79 -3.11 11.18 -16.60
C GLU A 79 -1.86 11.19 -17.48
N ASP A 80 -0.66 11.34 -16.89
CA ASP A 80 0.57 11.41 -17.70
C ASP A 80 0.86 10.12 -18.47
N LEU A 81 0.67 8.95 -17.84
CA LEU A 81 0.87 7.64 -18.48
C LEU A 81 -0.18 7.35 -19.58
N ASP A 82 -1.38 7.90 -19.44
CA ASP A 82 -2.46 7.75 -20.40
C ASP A 82 -2.46 8.80 -21.51
N SER A 83 -1.87 9.97 -21.28
CA SER A 83 -1.87 11.11 -22.21
C SER A 83 -1.25 10.81 -23.57
N GLY A 84 -0.40 9.78 -23.66
CA GLY A 84 0.34 9.44 -24.88
C GLY A 84 1.40 10.48 -25.27
N LYS A 85 1.69 11.46 -24.41
CA LYS A 85 2.83 12.37 -24.59
C LYS A 85 4.12 11.55 -24.72
N SER A 86 4.97 11.91 -25.68
CA SER A 86 6.15 11.12 -26.01
C SER A 86 7.10 11.04 -24.82
N GLY A 87 7.32 9.82 -24.31
CA GLY A 87 8.35 9.53 -23.32
C GLY A 87 7.89 9.49 -21.87
N SER A 88 6.59 9.57 -21.56
CA SER A 88 6.10 9.32 -20.18
C SER A 88 6.12 7.83 -19.85
N TRP A 89 6.93 7.44 -18.86
CA TRP A 89 7.04 6.04 -18.42
C TRP A 89 7.50 5.93 -16.97
N ALA A 90 7.23 4.79 -16.36
CA ALA A 90 7.70 4.45 -15.03
C ALA A 90 8.13 2.98 -14.94
N GLN A 91 9.04 2.70 -14.01
CA GLN A 91 9.56 1.39 -13.67
C GLN A 91 9.59 1.21 -12.15
N LEU A 92 9.06 0.10 -11.64
CA LEU A 92 9.16 -0.29 -10.24
C LEU A 92 9.89 -1.63 -10.16
N ASP A 93 11.07 -1.63 -9.55
CA ASP A 93 11.90 -2.79 -9.33
C ASP A 93 11.64 -3.40 -7.96
N ILE A 94 11.41 -4.71 -7.95
CA ILE A 94 11.02 -5.47 -6.77
C ILE A 94 11.93 -6.68 -6.62
N PHE A 95 12.43 -6.88 -5.41
CA PHE A 95 13.10 -8.09 -4.98
C PHE A 95 12.07 -9.10 -4.47
N ILE A 96 12.16 -10.33 -4.98
CA ILE A 96 11.28 -11.44 -4.63
C ILE A 96 12.13 -12.58 -4.06
N GLN A 97 11.75 -13.07 -2.89
CA GLN A 97 12.15 -14.39 -2.43
C GLN A 97 10.94 -15.29 -2.42
N ALA A 98 11.07 -16.48 -3.00
CA ALA A 98 9.97 -17.43 -3.07
C ALA A 98 10.49 -18.87 -2.93
N LYS A 99 9.61 -19.76 -2.48
CA LYS A 99 9.76 -21.20 -2.71
C LYS A 99 8.99 -21.52 -3.99
N TYR A 100 9.72 -21.90 -5.03
CA TYR A 100 9.20 -22.20 -6.36
C TYR A 100 9.63 -23.61 -6.78
N ASN A 101 8.68 -24.47 -7.14
CA ASN A 101 8.92 -25.87 -7.51
C ASN A 101 9.82 -26.61 -6.48
N GLY A 102 9.54 -26.39 -5.20
CA GLY A 102 10.27 -27.01 -4.08
C GLY A 102 11.63 -26.38 -3.75
N SER A 103 12.13 -25.44 -4.55
CA SER A 103 13.42 -24.77 -4.34
C SER A 103 13.24 -23.34 -3.87
N ASP A 104 14.13 -22.87 -3.00
CA ASP A 104 14.21 -21.44 -2.69
C ASP A 104 14.88 -20.69 -3.83
N ILE A 105 14.31 -19.54 -4.20
CA ILE A 105 14.83 -18.67 -5.24
C ILE A 105 14.83 -17.21 -4.79
N SER A 106 15.78 -16.45 -5.32
CA SER A 106 15.78 -14.98 -5.34
C SER A 106 15.58 -14.50 -6.78
N ALA A 107 14.68 -13.55 -6.99
CA ALA A 107 14.37 -13.03 -8.30
C ALA A 107 14.16 -11.52 -8.26
N GLY A 108 14.59 -10.82 -9.31
CA GLY A 108 14.26 -9.42 -9.55
C GLY A 108 13.06 -9.32 -10.50
N LEU A 109 12.10 -8.45 -10.19
CA LEU A 109 10.95 -8.15 -11.05
C LEU A 109 10.88 -6.65 -11.33
N SER A 110 10.97 -6.28 -12.60
CA SER A 110 10.74 -4.90 -13.06
C SER A 110 9.33 -4.75 -13.63
N LEU A 111 8.50 -3.95 -12.98
CA LEU A 111 7.17 -3.58 -13.46
C LEU A 111 7.25 -2.30 -14.29
N LEU A 112 6.60 -2.26 -15.45
CA LEU A 112 6.75 -1.19 -16.44
C LEU A 112 5.39 -0.64 -16.90
N ALA A 113 5.27 0.67 -17.01
CA ALA A 113 4.09 1.34 -17.56
C ALA A 113 4.48 2.58 -18.37
N GLY A 114 3.75 2.85 -19.46
CA GLY A 114 3.86 4.11 -20.21
C GLY A 114 4.16 3.96 -21.70
N THR A 115 4.82 4.97 -22.28
CA THR A 115 5.06 5.08 -23.73
C THR A 115 6.55 4.99 -24.03
N PHE A 116 7.00 3.85 -24.56
CA PHE A 116 8.40 3.59 -24.92
C PHE A 116 8.50 2.59 -26.08
N LYS A 117 9.59 2.69 -26.88
CA LYS A 117 9.81 1.81 -28.06
C LYS A 117 10.32 0.43 -27.64
N SER A 118 11.37 0.41 -26.85
CA SER A 118 11.90 -0.76 -26.13
C SER A 118 11.73 -0.51 -24.63
N PRO A 119 11.69 -1.55 -23.78
CA PRO A 119 11.72 -1.38 -22.35
C PRO A 119 12.82 -0.37 -21.98
N PRO A 120 12.49 0.67 -21.20
CA PRO A 120 13.45 1.67 -20.79
C PRO A 120 14.40 1.02 -19.79
N PHE A 121 15.51 0.46 -20.25
CA PHE A 121 16.66 0.20 -19.38
C PHE A 121 17.34 1.56 -19.15
N HIS A 122 16.68 2.46 -18.43
CA HIS A 122 17.18 3.80 -18.14
C HIS A 122 17.98 3.78 -16.84
N SER A 123 19.16 3.18 -16.93
CA SER A 123 20.42 3.59 -16.31
C SER A 123 21.48 2.61 -16.82
N ASP A 124 22.73 3.05 -16.98
CA ASP A 124 23.87 2.12 -17.13
C ASP A 124 24.04 1.22 -15.88
N GLU A 125 23.25 1.48 -14.84
CA GLU A 125 23.21 0.76 -13.58
C GLU A 125 22.04 -0.21 -13.51
N ASP A 126 22.37 -1.45 -13.13
CA ASP A 126 21.42 -2.49 -12.80
C ASP A 126 20.72 -2.16 -11.47
N PRO A 127 19.37 -2.08 -11.40
CA PRO A 127 18.68 -1.75 -10.15
C PRO A 127 18.85 -2.82 -9.06
N PHE A 128 19.36 -3.99 -9.43
CA PHE A 128 19.67 -5.09 -8.53
C PHE A 128 21.18 -5.28 -8.31
N ASP A 129 22.00 -4.28 -8.64
CA ASP A 129 23.44 -4.35 -8.38
C ASP A 129 23.72 -4.61 -6.88
N GLY A 130 24.68 -5.48 -6.59
CA GLY A 130 24.95 -5.95 -5.23
C GLY A 130 23.94 -6.95 -4.64
N ILE A 131 22.82 -7.26 -5.33
CA ILE A 131 21.82 -8.24 -4.87
C ILE A 131 22.00 -9.57 -5.62
N GLU A 132 22.20 -10.67 -4.88
CA GLU A 132 22.32 -12.01 -5.49
C GLU A 132 20.95 -12.53 -5.98
N LEU A 133 20.77 -12.55 -7.30
CA LEU A 133 19.56 -13.01 -7.96
C LEU A 133 19.80 -14.29 -8.77
N ARG A 134 18.88 -15.25 -8.66
CA ARG A 134 18.84 -16.43 -9.55
C ARG A 134 18.27 -16.09 -10.93
N SER A 135 17.34 -15.14 -10.99
CA SER A 135 16.68 -14.73 -12.24
C SER A 135 16.19 -13.29 -12.18
N LYS A 136 15.97 -12.70 -13.36
CA LYS A 136 15.38 -11.38 -13.53
C LYS A 136 14.23 -11.46 -14.52
N HIS A 137 13.13 -10.83 -14.15
CA HIS A 137 11.86 -10.86 -14.85
C HIS A 137 11.38 -9.43 -15.08
N PHE A 138 10.57 -9.24 -16.11
CA PHE A 138 9.92 -7.97 -16.35
C PHE A 138 8.49 -8.20 -16.81
N HIS A 139 7.59 -7.32 -16.39
CA HIS A 139 6.18 -7.33 -16.77
C HIS A 139 5.68 -5.91 -16.87
N GLY A 140 4.58 -5.71 -17.57
CA GLY A 140 3.97 -4.40 -17.68
C GLY A 140 3.23 -4.19 -18.98
N PHE A 141 2.86 -2.94 -19.23
CA PHE A 141 2.15 -2.54 -20.43
C PHE A 141 2.81 -1.32 -21.06
N ARG A 142 2.84 -1.29 -22.39
CA ARG A 142 3.26 -0.11 -23.15
C ARG A 142 2.12 0.42 -24.00
N ARG A 143 2.05 1.75 -24.12
CA ARG A 143 1.15 2.43 -25.05
C ARG A 143 1.79 2.48 -26.43
N ARG A 144 1.09 1.93 -27.43
CA ARG A 144 1.49 2.00 -28.84
C ARG A 144 1.07 3.35 -29.45
N THR A 145 1.64 3.67 -30.62
CA THR A 145 1.25 4.86 -31.41
C THR A 145 -0.24 4.85 -31.80
N SER A 146 -0.87 3.67 -31.87
CA SER A 146 -2.31 3.52 -32.08
C SER A 146 -3.15 3.95 -30.87
N GLY A 147 -2.54 4.26 -29.73
CA GLY A 147 -3.20 4.55 -28.46
C GLY A 147 -3.55 3.30 -27.66
N ARG A 148 -3.49 2.08 -28.23
CA ARG A 148 -3.77 0.84 -27.50
C ARG A 148 -2.64 0.49 -26.52
N LEU A 149 -3.01 0.01 -25.33
CA LEU A 149 -2.06 -0.62 -24.42
C LEU A 149 -1.81 -2.07 -24.84
N GLU A 150 -0.54 -2.44 -24.85
CA GLU A 150 -0.07 -3.78 -25.18
C GLU A 150 0.78 -4.29 -24.03
N ARG A 151 0.49 -5.51 -23.58
CA ARG A 151 1.32 -6.19 -22.58
C ARG A 151 2.74 -6.36 -23.13
N ILE A 152 3.74 -6.17 -22.29
CA ILE A 152 5.13 -6.45 -22.65
C ILE A 152 5.29 -7.96 -22.64
N GLU A 153 5.21 -8.58 -23.82
CA GLU A 153 5.26 -10.04 -23.94
C GLU A 153 6.69 -10.58 -23.96
N LYS A 154 7.03 -11.34 -22.93
CA LYS A 154 8.08 -12.36 -22.94
C LYS A 154 7.51 -13.59 -22.24
N SER A 155 7.64 -14.76 -22.85
CA SER A 155 7.26 -16.02 -22.18
C SER A 155 8.11 -16.19 -20.93
N ASP A 156 7.45 -16.23 -19.78
CA ASP A 156 8.08 -16.28 -18.47
C ASP A 156 7.24 -17.16 -17.54
N GLU A 157 7.67 -18.42 -17.40
CA GLU A 157 6.93 -19.45 -16.64
C GLU A 157 6.76 -19.06 -15.17
N PHE A 158 7.79 -18.45 -14.57
CA PHE A 158 7.76 -18.00 -13.18
C PHE A 158 6.68 -16.94 -12.96
N LEU A 159 6.58 -15.94 -13.86
CA LEU A 159 5.56 -14.91 -13.76
C LEU A 159 4.16 -15.43 -14.05
N GLU A 160 4.00 -16.31 -15.03
CA GLU A 160 2.68 -16.90 -15.32
C GLU A 160 2.16 -17.73 -14.13
N ASP A 161 3.04 -18.47 -13.44
CA ASP A 161 2.68 -19.18 -12.21
C ASP A 161 2.35 -18.23 -11.06
N LEU A 162 3.11 -17.14 -10.88
CA LEU A 162 2.80 -16.09 -9.91
C LEU A 162 1.42 -15.46 -10.18
N PHE A 163 1.12 -15.11 -11.43
CA PHE A 163 -0.16 -14.54 -11.82
C PHE A 163 -1.31 -15.52 -11.65
N ALA A 164 -1.11 -16.80 -12.01
CA ALA A 164 -2.10 -17.84 -11.78
C ALA A 164 -2.39 -17.99 -10.28
N ALA A 165 -1.37 -17.93 -9.43
CA ALA A 165 -1.53 -17.99 -7.99
C ALA A 165 -2.27 -16.75 -7.45
N ILE A 166 -1.89 -15.52 -7.82
CA ILE A 166 -2.59 -14.30 -7.41
C ILE A 166 -4.07 -14.37 -7.79
N ASN A 167 -4.38 -14.73 -9.05
CA ASN A 167 -5.75 -14.82 -9.55
C ASN A 167 -6.57 -15.92 -8.85
N LEU A 168 -5.95 -17.04 -8.49
CA LEU A 168 -6.63 -18.13 -7.78
C LEU A 168 -7.13 -17.71 -6.39
N PHE A 169 -6.41 -16.81 -5.72
CA PHE A 169 -6.76 -16.36 -4.38
C PHE A 169 -7.55 -15.05 -4.37
N ASN A 170 -7.72 -14.39 -5.50
CA ASN A 170 -8.46 -13.13 -5.59
C ASN A 170 -9.89 -13.30 -5.06
N GLY A 171 -10.29 -12.43 -4.13
CA GLY A 171 -11.58 -12.47 -3.42
C GLY A 171 -11.66 -13.45 -2.26
N ASN A 172 -10.63 -14.28 -1.99
CA ASN A 172 -10.65 -15.17 -0.83
C ASN A 172 -10.71 -14.35 0.47
N PRO A 173 -11.57 -14.71 1.43
CA PRO A 173 -11.68 -13.98 2.68
C PRO A 173 -10.36 -14.05 3.46
N PRO A 174 -10.01 -12.97 4.21
CA PRO A 174 -8.87 -13.01 5.12
C PRO A 174 -9.07 -14.13 6.16
N ALA A 175 -7.99 -14.73 6.67
CA ALA A 175 -8.11 -15.79 7.68
C ALA A 175 -8.64 -15.26 9.02
N GLY A 176 -8.25 -14.04 9.40
CA GLY A 176 -8.63 -13.35 10.62
C GLY A 176 -8.42 -11.84 10.50
N PHE A 177 -8.45 -11.12 11.62
CA PHE A 177 -8.06 -9.70 11.69
C PHE A 177 -6.65 -9.61 12.28
N GLU A 178 -5.69 -9.10 11.50
CA GLU A 178 -4.25 -9.25 11.79
C GLU A 178 -3.83 -10.72 12.00
N GLU A 179 -4.35 -11.61 11.15
CA GLU A 179 -3.95 -13.02 11.07
C GLU A 179 -3.50 -13.34 9.65
N GLU A 180 -2.32 -12.86 9.28
CA GLU A 180 -1.77 -12.99 7.94
C GLU A 180 -1.33 -14.44 7.68
N THR A 181 -2.12 -15.18 6.89
CA THR A 181 -1.73 -16.52 6.43
C THR A 181 -1.39 -16.56 4.94
N LEU A 182 -1.83 -15.54 4.20
CA LEU A 182 -1.65 -15.48 2.76
C LEU A 182 -0.27 -14.91 2.44
N SER A 183 0.50 -15.62 1.63
CA SER A 183 1.84 -15.20 1.24
C SER A 183 1.88 -14.17 0.12
N PHE A 184 0.82 -14.02 -0.67
CA PHE A 184 0.89 -13.24 -1.91
C PHE A 184 1.03 -11.74 -1.67
N PRO A 185 1.67 -11.03 -2.61
CA PRO A 185 1.85 -9.59 -2.49
C PRO A 185 0.51 -8.85 -2.45
N THR A 186 0.43 -7.84 -1.58
CA THR A 186 -0.66 -6.87 -1.53
C THR A 186 -0.09 -5.46 -1.38
N MET A 187 -0.71 -4.49 -2.04
CA MET A 187 -0.44 -3.07 -1.85
C MET A 187 -1.68 -2.39 -1.24
N LEU A 188 -1.48 -1.69 -0.13
CA LEU A 188 -2.51 -0.88 0.52
C LEU A 188 -2.13 0.58 0.37
N TYR A 189 -2.93 1.35 -0.36
CA TYR A 189 -2.71 2.79 -0.57
C TYR A 189 -3.71 3.62 0.22
N PHE A 190 -3.21 4.53 1.05
CA PHE A 190 -3.99 5.49 1.83
C PHE A 190 -3.72 6.90 1.31
N SER A 191 -4.73 7.53 0.72
CA SER A 191 -4.62 8.89 0.18
C SER A 191 -4.57 9.95 1.29
N ALA A 192 -4.01 11.12 0.97
CA ALA A 192 -4.06 12.30 1.82
C ALA A 192 -5.50 12.82 2.05
N TYR A 193 -6.45 12.46 1.18
CA TYR A 193 -7.87 12.87 1.25
C TYR A 193 -8.77 11.84 1.96
N ARG A 194 -8.19 10.85 2.62
CA ARG A 194 -8.94 9.82 3.35
C ARG A 194 -9.76 10.43 4.50
N ASP A 195 -11.03 10.07 4.60
CA ASP A 195 -11.94 10.47 5.69
C ASP A 195 -13.06 9.45 5.86
N ILE A 196 -13.70 9.46 7.03
CA ILE A 196 -14.92 8.70 7.34
C ILE A 196 -16.11 9.67 7.28
N LYS A 197 -16.91 9.54 6.23
CA LYS A 197 -18.09 10.39 6.00
C LYS A 197 -19.33 9.84 6.68
N ALA A 198 -20.24 10.74 7.02
CA ALA A 198 -21.56 10.37 7.52
C ALA A 198 -22.38 9.70 6.42
N ILE A 199 -22.82 8.47 6.65
CA ILE A 199 -23.68 7.74 5.72
C ILE A 199 -25.10 8.31 5.76
N HIS A 200 -25.57 8.80 4.62
CA HIS A 200 -26.92 9.35 4.44
C HIS A 200 -27.83 8.31 3.77
N GLY A 201 -28.81 7.79 4.51
CA GLY A 201 -29.74 6.77 4.03
C GLY A 201 -30.31 5.93 5.18
N THR A 202 -31.57 5.51 5.08
CA THR A 202 -32.28 4.80 6.16
C THR A 202 -32.14 3.29 6.10
N GLN A 203 -31.83 2.71 4.93
CA GLN A 203 -31.63 1.27 4.79
C GLN A 203 -30.15 0.92 4.83
N ARG A 204 -29.73 0.40 5.99
CA ARG A 204 -28.44 -0.23 6.19
C ARG A 204 -28.70 -1.71 6.39
N ALA A 205 -28.29 -2.52 5.43
CA ALA A 205 -28.44 -3.96 5.47
C ALA A 205 -27.08 -4.59 5.78
N VAL A 206 -27.06 -5.79 6.35
CA VAL A 206 -25.79 -6.53 6.46
C VAL A 206 -25.38 -6.96 5.05
N LEU A 207 -24.33 -6.33 4.51
CA LEU A 207 -23.82 -6.61 3.16
C LEU A 207 -22.33 -6.93 3.27
N GLN A 208 -21.86 -7.85 2.44
CA GLN A 208 -20.42 -8.05 2.28
C GLN A 208 -19.80 -6.74 1.74
N PRO A 209 -18.76 -6.19 2.38
CA PRO A 209 -18.07 -5.01 1.88
C PRO A 209 -17.54 -5.24 0.47
N SER A 210 -17.63 -4.23 -0.38
CA SER A 210 -17.21 -4.35 -1.79
C SER A 210 -15.73 -4.71 -1.97
N ASP A 211 -14.90 -4.36 -0.99
CA ASP A 211 -13.46 -4.64 -0.95
C ASP A 211 -13.11 -5.82 -0.03
N TRP A 212 -14.09 -6.61 0.39
CA TRP A 212 -13.86 -7.78 1.24
C TRP A 212 -13.11 -8.90 0.51
N GLY A 213 -12.12 -9.47 1.19
CA GLY A 213 -11.26 -10.53 0.65
C GLY A 213 -9.94 -10.00 0.11
N TYR A 214 -9.08 -10.91 -0.32
CA TYR A 214 -7.79 -10.60 -0.89
C TYR A 214 -7.95 -9.94 -2.25
N ASN A 215 -7.37 -8.75 -2.41
CA ASN A 215 -7.02 -8.21 -3.70
C ASN A 215 -5.55 -7.80 -3.69
N ILE A 216 -4.93 -7.79 -4.87
CA ILE A 216 -3.53 -7.38 -4.98
C ILE A 216 -3.35 -5.89 -4.61
N LEU A 217 -4.36 -5.05 -4.85
CA LEU A 217 -4.32 -3.62 -4.60
C LEU A 217 -5.62 -3.19 -3.91
N HIS A 218 -5.50 -2.49 -2.78
CA HIS A 218 -6.59 -1.76 -2.16
C HIS A 218 -6.24 -0.26 -2.10
N CYS A 219 -7.11 0.59 -2.65
CA CYS A 219 -6.94 2.04 -2.66
C CYS A 219 -8.00 2.69 -1.75
N PHE A 220 -7.56 3.21 -0.61
CA PHE A 220 -8.36 3.93 0.37
C PHE A 220 -8.19 5.44 0.15
N VAL A 221 -9.03 5.96 -0.75
CA VAL A 221 -9.18 7.39 -1.01
C VAL A 221 -10.25 7.97 -0.07
N GLU A 222 -11.14 8.81 -0.57
CA GLU A 222 -12.29 9.27 0.18
C GLU A 222 -13.35 8.15 0.33
N GLU A 223 -13.83 7.87 1.55
CA GLU A 223 -14.94 6.93 1.69
C GLU A 223 -16.18 7.50 1.02
N GLY A 224 -16.68 6.77 0.03
CA GLY A 224 -17.96 7.07 -0.59
C GLY A 224 -19.07 7.08 0.46
N ILE A 225 -20.17 7.76 0.15
CA ILE A 225 -21.38 7.75 0.99
C ILE A 225 -22.17 6.42 0.87
N GLU A 226 -21.65 5.46 0.12
CA GLU A 226 -22.24 4.15 -0.13
C GLU A 226 -22.00 3.22 1.07
N TRP A 227 -23.07 2.57 1.52
CA TRP A 227 -23.05 1.76 2.74
C TRP A 227 -22.05 0.58 2.64
N ASP A 228 -22.04 -0.14 1.53
CA ASP A 228 -21.19 -1.32 1.29
C ASP A 228 -19.69 -1.00 1.23
N ARG A 229 -19.30 0.28 1.13
CA ARG A 229 -17.91 0.75 1.14
C ARG A 229 -17.46 1.31 2.50
N SER A 230 -18.39 1.49 3.43
CA SER A 230 -18.13 2.12 4.71
C SER A 230 -17.45 1.20 5.73
N LEU A 231 -16.69 1.79 6.66
CA LEU A 231 -16.15 1.05 7.81
C LEU A 231 -17.24 0.55 8.76
N ASP A 232 -18.37 1.26 8.85
CA ASP A 232 -19.53 0.77 9.59
C ASP A 232 -20.00 -0.58 9.03
N ASN A 233 -20.14 -0.70 7.70
CA ASN A 233 -20.52 -1.97 7.10
C ASN A 233 -19.44 -3.05 7.26
N MET A 234 -18.16 -2.69 7.18
CA MET A 234 -17.06 -3.64 7.44
C MET A 234 -17.14 -4.22 8.86
N LEU A 235 -17.32 -3.38 9.87
CA LEU A 235 -17.45 -3.83 11.26
C LEU A 235 -18.74 -4.63 11.48
N VAL A 236 -19.86 -4.20 10.88
CA VAL A 236 -21.13 -4.95 10.88
C VAL A 236 -20.96 -6.33 10.25
N TRP A 237 -20.27 -6.40 9.11
CA TRP A 237 -19.99 -7.65 8.40
C TRP A 237 -19.14 -8.60 9.25
N MET A 238 -18.05 -8.10 9.84
CA MET A 238 -17.23 -8.89 10.76
C MET A 238 -18.05 -9.41 11.95
N LYS A 239 -18.95 -8.59 12.51
CA LYS A 239 -19.82 -9.01 13.60
C LYS A 239 -20.80 -10.09 13.17
N TRP A 240 -21.31 -9.99 11.94
CA TRP A 240 -22.23 -10.96 11.38
C TRP A 240 -21.58 -12.31 11.08
N LEU A 241 -20.30 -12.32 10.68
CA LEU A 241 -19.54 -13.55 10.47
C LEU A 241 -19.38 -14.38 11.76
N ASP A 242 -19.40 -13.72 12.92
CA ASP A 242 -19.36 -14.35 14.25
C ASP A 242 -18.18 -15.32 14.43
N ASP A 243 -17.02 -14.98 13.86
CA ASP A 243 -15.79 -15.79 13.85
C ASP A 243 -14.64 -15.18 14.67
N GLY A 244 -14.93 -14.15 15.48
CA GLY A 244 -13.97 -13.49 16.36
C GLY A 244 -13.22 -12.31 15.73
N ARG A 245 -13.33 -12.09 14.40
CA ARG A 245 -12.65 -10.96 13.73
C ARG A 245 -13.11 -9.60 14.26
N PHE A 246 -14.40 -9.48 14.58
CA PHE A 246 -14.95 -8.24 15.14
C PHE A 246 -14.35 -7.93 16.51
N GLU A 247 -14.35 -8.91 17.41
CA GLU A 247 -13.82 -8.76 18.77
C GLU A 247 -12.33 -8.39 18.72
N ARG A 248 -11.58 -9.02 17.83
CA ARG A 248 -10.16 -8.73 17.61
C ARG A 248 -9.92 -7.32 17.06
N ALA A 249 -10.73 -6.89 16.08
CA ALA A 249 -10.70 -5.53 15.55
C ALA A 249 -10.98 -4.49 16.65
N VAL A 250 -12.01 -4.71 17.47
CA VAL A 250 -12.36 -3.83 18.60
C VAL A 250 -11.20 -3.71 19.59
N GLU A 251 -10.60 -4.84 19.99
CA GLU A 251 -9.45 -4.85 20.91
C GLU A 251 -8.28 -4.02 20.36
N ILE A 252 -7.88 -4.27 19.11
CA ILE A 252 -6.75 -3.60 18.48
C ILE A 252 -7.02 -2.11 18.29
N ILE A 253 -8.19 -1.72 17.81
CA ILE A 253 -8.53 -0.31 17.60
C ILE A 253 -8.55 0.44 18.93
N ASN A 254 -9.13 -0.14 19.98
CA ASN A 254 -9.12 0.47 21.31
C ASN A 254 -7.70 0.66 21.84
N LYS A 255 -6.83 -0.33 21.66
CA LYS A 255 -5.41 -0.24 22.06
C LYS A 255 -4.61 0.76 21.22
N ARG A 256 -4.78 0.79 19.90
CA ARG A 256 -3.94 1.59 19.00
C ARG A 256 -4.42 3.03 18.85
N VAL A 257 -5.73 3.25 18.87
CA VAL A 257 -6.34 4.56 18.61
C VAL A 257 -6.79 5.24 19.90
N PHE A 258 -7.50 4.52 20.77
CA PHE A 258 -8.22 5.12 21.88
C PHE A 258 -7.53 5.02 23.25
N GLU A 259 -6.41 4.33 23.37
CA GLU A 259 -5.65 4.26 24.64
C GLU A 259 -5.38 5.66 25.21
N GLY A 260 -5.68 5.84 26.50
CA GLY A 260 -5.53 7.13 27.18
C GLY A 260 -6.59 8.17 26.83
N SER A 261 -7.60 7.82 26.02
CA SER A 261 -8.79 8.65 25.77
C SER A 261 -10.00 8.15 26.56
N THR A 262 -11.06 8.96 26.62
CA THR A 262 -12.38 8.59 27.18
C THR A 262 -13.25 7.79 26.21
N LYS A 263 -12.79 7.65 24.96
CA LYS A 263 -13.52 6.97 23.89
C LYS A 263 -13.11 5.51 23.76
N PHE A 264 -13.99 4.67 23.24
CA PHE A 264 -13.63 3.33 22.75
C PHE A 264 -14.72 2.79 21.82
N LEU A 265 -14.31 1.98 20.84
CA LEU A 265 -15.20 1.18 20.00
C LEU A 265 -15.80 0.06 20.86
N LYS A 266 -17.14 -0.03 20.90
CA LYS A 266 -17.87 -0.90 21.83
C LYS A 266 -18.46 -2.13 21.14
N ASP A 267 -19.44 -1.92 20.27
CA ASP A 267 -20.23 -3.00 19.65
C ASP A 267 -20.94 -2.46 18.38
N ILE A 268 -21.78 -3.29 17.77
CA ILE A 268 -22.65 -2.94 16.65
C ILE A 268 -24.10 -2.71 17.14
N ARG A 269 -24.69 -1.57 16.79
CA ARG A 269 -26.13 -1.32 16.97
C ARG A 269 -26.92 -2.23 16.05
N LYS A 270 -28.07 -2.74 16.49
CA LYS A 270 -28.90 -3.63 15.64
C LYS A 270 -29.73 -2.87 14.60
N GLN A 271 -30.27 -1.71 14.97
CA GLN A 271 -31.15 -0.94 14.10
C GLN A 271 -30.97 0.58 14.28
N PRO A 272 -30.51 1.29 13.24
CA PRO A 272 -29.87 0.72 12.04
C PRO A 272 -28.54 0.03 12.42
N PRO A 273 -28.05 -0.95 11.63
CA PRO A 273 -26.71 -1.49 11.82
C PRO A 273 -25.65 -0.41 11.62
N GLU A 274 -24.80 -0.23 12.63
CA GLU A 274 -23.67 0.71 12.66
C GLU A 274 -22.77 0.45 13.87
N ALA A 275 -21.53 0.90 13.79
CA ALA A 275 -20.58 0.83 14.89
C ALA A 275 -20.94 1.83 16.01
N ILE A 276 -20.80 1.38 17.25
CA ILE A 276 -21.00 2.17 18.46
C ILE A 276 -19.65 2.55 19.03
N VAL A 277 -19.40 3.85 19.15
CA VAL A 277 -18.29 4.41 19.93
C VAL A 277 -18.87 4.95 21.24
N LEU A 278 -18.37 4.49 22.39
CA LEU A 278 -18.68 5.10 23.68
C LEU A 278 -17.74 6.28 23.94
N ASN A 279 -18.25 7.35 24.54
CA ASN A 279 -17.49 8.50 25.01
C ASN A 279 -18.16 9.05 26.28
N ASP A 280 -17.48 9.02 27.42
CA ASP A 280 -18.03 9.53 28.70
C ASP A 280 -19.44 9.00 29.06
N GLY A 281 -19.73 7.75 28.66
CA GLY A 281 -21.03 7.11 28.88
C GLY A 281 -22.08 7.36 27.79
N GLU A 282 -21.81 8.22 26.81
CA GLU A 282 -22.66 8.47 25.66
C GLU A 282 -22.25 7.64 24.44
N GLU A 283 -23.24 7.12 23.71
CA GLU A 283 -23.01 6.38 22.47
C GLU A 283 -23.04 7.31 21.26
N HIS A 284 -21.99 7.25 20.45
CA HIS A 284 -21.85 7.99 19.21
C HIS A 284 -21.53 7.05 18.04
N ARG A 285 -21.71 7.59 16.84
CA ARG A 285 -21.34 6.93 15.58
C ARG A 285 -19.87 7.13 15.25
N LEU A 286 -19.32 6.28 14.39
CA LEU A 286 -17.93 6.38 13.94
C LEU A 286 -17.62 7.73 13.26
N ASP A 287 -18.56 8.30 12.51
CA ASP A 287 -18.42 9.60 11.85
C ASP A 287 -18.39 10.80 12.82
N ARG A 288 -18.65 10.59 14.12
CA ARG A 288 -18.56 11.62 15.18
C ARG A 288 -17.22 11.67 15.88
N LEU A 289 -16.29 10.77 15.54
CA LEU A 289 -14.90 10.87 15.96
C LEU A 289 -14.25 12.16 15.45
N SER A 290 -13.19 12.61 16.11
CA SER A 290 -12.35 13.68 15.57
C SER A 290 -11.69 13.22 14.26
N SER A 291 -11.33 14.16 13.38
CA SER A 291 -10.67 13.84 12.09
C SER A 291 -9.41 12.99 12.27
N GLY A 292 -8.62 13.27 13.30
CA GLY A 292 -7.44 12.46 13.63
C GLY A 292 -7.79 11.03 14.06
N GLU A 293 -8.79 10.86 14.93
CA GLU A 293 -9.25 9.52 15.34
C GLU A 293 -9.83 8.74 14.16
N LYS A 294 -10.62 9.39 13.28
CA LYS A 294 -11.15 8.78 12.06
C LYS A 294 -10.03 8.25 11.18
N SER A 295 -9.01 9.08 10.91
CA SER A 295 -7.84 8.72 10.11
C SER A 295 -7.12 7.48 10.68
N LEU A 296 -6.94 7.42 12.01
CA LEU A 296 -6.31 6.27 12.67
C LEU A 296 -7.19 5.03 12.66
N VAL A 297 -8.50 5.14 12.94
CA VAL A 297 -9.44 4.01 12.89
C VAL A 297 -9.44 3.42 11.48
N GLN A 298 -9.58 4.27 10.46
CA GLN A 298 -9.57 3.84 9.06
C GLN A 298 -8.27 3.13 8.71
N LEU A 299 -7.12 3.70 9.08
CA LEU A 299 -5.81 3.11 8.81
C LEU A 299 -5.69 1.71 9.42
N PHE A 300 -5.92 1.57 10.73
CA PHE A 300 -5.71 0.30 11.41
C PHE A 300 -6.79 -0.75 11.12
N LEU A 301 -8.05 -0.36 10.87
CA LEU A 301 -9.08 -1.31 10.45
C LEU A 301 -8.76 -1.89 9.07
N ARG A 302 -8.39 -1.05 8.11
CA ARG A 302 -8.08 -1.51 6.75
C ARG A 302 -6.79 -2.33 6.72
N ILE A 303 -5.75 -1.91 7.45
CA ILE A 303 -4.52 -2.70 7.61
C ILE A 303 -4.84 -4.08 8.17
N GLY A 304 -5.55 -4.16 9.30
CA GLY A 304 -5.87 -5.45 9.93
C GLY A 304 -6.81 -6.34 9.12
N SER A 305 -7.58 -5.77 8.19
CA SER A 305 -8.52 -6.51 7.33
C SER A 305 -7.90 -7.03 6.04
N HIS A 306 -6.87 -6.37 5.52
CA HIS A 306 -6.38 -6.60 4.15
C HIS A 306 -4.88 -6.93 4.06
N MET A 307 -4.13 -6.83 5.15
CA MET A 307 -2.72 -7.21 5.15
C MET A 307 -2.54 -8.70 4.81
N THR A 308 -1.48 -8.97 4.07
CA THR A 308 -0.92 -10.31 3.84
C THR A 308 0.49 -10.39 4.40
N LEU A 309 1.10 -11.57 4.40
CA LEU A 309 2.49 -11.74 4.84
C LEU A 309 3.48 -10.87 4.05
N ASN A 310 3.12 -10.43 2.84
CA ASN A 310 3.93 -9.57 1.98
C ASN A 310 3.13 -8.34 1.55
N THR A 311 3.10 -7.31 2.39
CA THR A 311 2.34 -6.10 2.14
C THR A 311 3.24 -4.89 1.92
N ILE A 312 2.93 -4.08 0.92
CA ILE A 312 3.49 -2.74 0.72
C ILE A 312 2.42 -1.72 1.11
N LEU A 313 2.67 -0.99 2.19
CA LEU A 313 1.78 0.01 2.74
C LEU A 313 2.23 1.41 2.27
N LEU A 314 1.44 2.02 1.41
CA LEU A 314 1.65 3.38 0.92
C LEU A 314 0.75 4.35 1.69
N ILE A 315 1.33 5.32 2.42
CA ILE A 315 0.56 6.32 3.18
C ILE A 315 0.93 7.72 2.72
N ASP A 316 0.02 8.39 2.01
CA ASP A 316 0.19 9.78 1.62
C ASP A 316 -0.20 10.73 2.76
N GLU A 317 0.65 11.71 3.04
CA GLU A 317 0.54 12.65 4.15
C GLU A 317 0.26 11.91 5.47
N LEU A 318 1.31 11.26 6.01
CA LEU A 318 1.25 10.44 7.22
C LEU A 318 0.51 11.15 8.37
N GLU A 319 0.81 12.42 8.54
CA GLU A 319 0.35 13.28 9.63
C GLU A 319 -1.02 13.93 9.40
N VAL A 320 -1.68 13.70 8.26
CA VAL A 320 -2.87 14.47 7.88
C VAL A 320 -3.95 14.40 8.98
N HIS A 321 -4.44 15.56 9.40
CA HIS A 321 -5.42 15.75 10.47
C HIS A 321 -5.00 15.34 11.90
N LEU A 322 -3.73 14.99 12.14
CA LEU A 322 -3.25 14.56 13.46
C LEU A 322 -2.60 15.70 14.25
N HIS A 323 -2.95 15.78 15.54
CA HIS A 323 -2.20 16.59 16.50
C HIS A 323 -0.80 15.99 16.73
N PRO A 324 0.25 16.78 17.00
CA PRO A 324 1.63 16.31 17.24
C PRO A 324 1.78 15.04 18.10
N ASN A 325 1.12 14.99 19.27
CA ASN A 325 1.14 13.79 20.11
C ASN A 325 0.62 12.52 19.41
N MET A 326 -0.43 12.66 18.59
CA MET A 326 -0.98 11.54 17.80
C MET A 326 -0.06 11.19 16.63
N GLN A 327 0.63 12.16 16.02
CA GLN A 327 1.64 11.92 15.00
C GLN A 327 2.78 11.05 15.53
N HIS A 328 3.34 11.39 16.69
CA HIS A 328 4.38 10.58 17.33
C HIS A 328 3.89 9.17 17.69
N ARG A 329 2.66 9.05 18.19
CA ARG A 329 2.06 7.76 18.51
C ARG A 329 1.85 6.91 17.25
N LEU A 330 1.31 7.49 16.18
CA LEU A 330 1.14 6.80 14.90
C LEU A 330 2.48 6.29 14.40
N LEU A 331 3.51 7.14 14.41
CA LEU A 331 4.84 6.75 13.94
C LEU A 331 5.41 5.58 14.75
N LYS A 332 5.26 5.61 16.08
CA LYS A 332 5.67 4.50 16.95
C LYS A 332 4.92 3.21 16.63
N LEU A 333 3.61 3.29 16.38
CA LEU A 333 2.79 2.12 16.02
C LEU A 333 3.19 1.54 14.65
N LEU A 334 3.47 2.38 13.66
CA LEU A 334 3.91 1.91 12.33
C LEU A 334 5.31 1.30 12.39
N LYS A 335 6.22 1.88 13.17
CA LYS A 335 7.54 1.29 13.47
C LYS A 335 7.38 -0.11 14.08
N GLN A 336 6.51 -0.25 15.08
CA GLN A 336 6.25 -1.54 15.70
C GLN A 336 5.64 -2.53 14.70
N LEU A 337 4.70 -2.08 13.87
CA LEU A 337 4.08 -2.92 12.84
C LEU A 337 5.10 -3.46 11.83
N ALA A 338 6.05 -2.62 11.40
CA ALA A 338 7.14 -3.03 10.50
C ALA A 338 8.14 -4.01 11.16
N ILE A 339 8.36 -3.89 12.47
CA ILE A 339 9.20 -4.83 13.24
C ILE A 339 8.51 -6.19 13.39
N ASP A 340 7.22 -6.17 13.72
CA ASP A 340 6.45 -7.39 14.00
C ASP A 340 6.15 -8.18 12.71
N ASN A 341 6.20 -7.52 11.55
CA ASN A 341 5.85 -8.11 10.26
C ASN A 341 7.01 -7.96 9.25
N PRO A 342 7.93 -8.94 9.17
CA PRO A 342 9.12 -8.84 8.30
C PRO A 342 8.82 -8.62 6.81
N GLY A 343 7.68 -9.13 6.32
CA GLY A 343 7.27 -8.93 4.93
C GLY A 343 6.54 -7.61 4.68
N LEU A 344 6.19 -6.84 5.71
CA LEU A 344 5.64 -5.49 5.56
C LEU A 344 6.73 -4.49 5.15
N THR A 345 6.43 -3.64 4.17
CA THR A 345 7.20 -2.45 3.83
C THR A 345 6.28 -1.24 3.85
N ILE A 346 6.65 -0.22 4.61
CA ILE A 346 5.89 1.04 4.73
C ILE A 346 6.62 2.11 3.93
N ILE A 347 5.95 2.72 2.95
CA ILE A 347 6.45 3.90 2.24
C ILE A 347 5.45 5.03 2.51
N SER A 348 5.92 6.09 3.15
CA SER A 348 5.03 7.18 3.54
C SER A 348 5.58 8.52 3.12
N THR A 349 4.69 9.47 2.86
CA THR A 349 5.04 10.84 2.51
C THR A 349 4.72 11.78 3.67
N THR A 350 5.50 12.86 3.78
CA THR A 350 5.29 13.89 4.80
C THR A 350 5.80 15.24 4.32
N HIS A 351 5.25 16.32 4.88
CA HIS A 351 5.86 17.65 4.83
C HIS A 351 6.32 18.12 6.22
N SER A 352 6.02 17.35 7.26
CA SER A 352 6.31 17.67 8.64
C SER A 352 7.77 17.40 9.02
N ARG A 353 8.46 18.48 9.43
CA ARG A 353 9.79 18.37 10.06
C ARG A 353 9.74 17.65 11.41
N GLU A 354 8.59 17.65 12.07
CA GLU A 354 8.40 16.95 13.34
C GLU A 354 8.37 15.44 13.14
N ILE A 355 7.69 14.96 12.10
CA ILE A 355 7.74 13.56 11.68
C ILE A 355 9.17 13.16 11.32
N LEU A 356 9.88 13.96 10.53
CA LEU A 356 11.28 13.67 10.16
C LEU A 356 12.17 13.51 11.41
N ARG A 357 12.06 14.43 12.36
CA ARG A 357 12.82 14.35 13.62
C ARG A 357 12.45 13.12 14.45
N ALA A 358 11.16 12.79 14.54
CA ALA A 358 10.68 11.63 15.28
C ALA A 358 10.99 10.30 14.58
N PHE A 359 11.12 10.30 13.26
CA PHE A 359 11.55 9.14 12.49
C PHE A 359 12.98 8.76 12.87
N ALA A 360 13.80 9.76 13.20
CA ALA A 360 15.14 9.61 13.73
C ALA A 360 15.95 8.63 12.87
N HIS A 361 16.05 8.95 11.57
CA HIS A 361 16.63 8.08 10.54
C HIS A 361 18.01 7.54 10.94
N GLU A 362 18.84 8.37 11.58
CA GLU A 362 20.20 8.05 12.02
C GLU A 362 20.29 7.12 13.24
N ILE A 363 19.19 6.91 13.97
CA ILE A 363 19.17 6.05 15.16
C ILE A 363 18.85 4.62 14.75
N GLU A 364 19.77 3.68 14.98
CA GLU A 364 19.48 2.27 14.76
C GLU A 364 18.40 1.75 15.72
N GLU A 365 17.39 1.08 15.17
CA GLU A 365 16.30 0.46 15.91
C GLU A 365 16.21 -1.00 15.47
N LYS A 366 16.36 -1.94 16.40
CA LYS A 366 16.40 -3.38 16.08
C LYS A 366 15.14 -3.81 15.32
N GLY A 367 15.32 -4.39 14.14
CA GLY A 367 14.22 -4.86 13.27
C GLY A 367 13.66 -3.79 12.33
N LEU A 368 14.16 -2.57 12.38
CA LEU A 368 13.85 -1.51 11.41
C LEU A 368 15.03 -1.26 10.48
N ILE A 369 14.74 -1.27 9.19
CA ILE A 369 15.64 -0.86 8.11
C ILE A 369 14.99 0.39 7.53
N LYS A 370 15.54 1.54 7.91
CA LYS A 370 14.96 2.85 7.60
C LYS A 370 15.63 3.44 6.37
N GLY A 371 14.82 3.97 5.48
CA GLY A 371 15.27 4.78 4.35
C GLY A 371 14.53 6.11 4.32
N GLY A 372 14.99 7.03 3.50
CA GLY A 372 14.27 8.26 3.23
C GLY A 372 14.88 9.06 2.11
N HIS A 373 14.08 9.92 1.51
CA HIS A 373 14.52 10.79 0.43
C HIS A 373 13.82 12.15 0.53
N ILE A 374 14.60 13.23 0.37
CA ILE A 374 14.09 14.60 0.36
C ILE A 374 14.00 15.07 -1.09
N ILE A 375 12.79 15.27 -1.59
CA ILE A 375 12.57 15.75 -2.97
C ILE A 375 12.72 17.28 -3.01
N THR A 376 13.75 17.75 -3.71
CA THR A 376 14.08 19.17 -3.90
C THR A 376 13.64 19.67 -5.28
N GLU A 377 13.92 20.93 -5.62
CA GLU A 377 13.55 21.53 -6.92
C GLU A 377 14.52 21.16 -8.04
N ASP A 378 15.76 20.84 -7.68
CA ASP A 378 16.81 20.41 -8.60
C ASP A 378 16.82 18.88 -8.59
N PHE A 379 16.17 18.27 -9.59
CA PHE A 379 16.16 16.82 -9.78
C PHE A 379 17.50 16.26 -10.28
N SER A 380 18.51 17.12 -10.42
CA SER A 380 19.90 16.71 -10.57
C SER A 380 20.36 16.04 -9.28
N VAL A 381 20.61 14.73 -9.37
CA VAL A 381 21.24 13.87 -8.38
C VAL A 381 22.14 14.65 -7.43
N SER A 382 21.81 14.64 -6.13
CA SER A 382 22.77 14.99 -5.08
C SER A 382 22.96 13.78 -4.17
N GLU A 383 24.23 13.44 -4.00
CA GLU A 383 24.82 12.29 -3.28
C GLU A 383 24.33 12.14 -1.83
#